data_AF-A0A945AP41-F1
#
_entry.id   AF-A0A945AP41-F1
#
_cell.length_a   1.000
_cell.length_b   1.000
_cell.length_c   1.000
_cell.angle_alpha   90.00
_cell.angle_beta   90.00
_cell.angle_gamma   90.00
#
_symmetry.space_group_name_H-M   'P 1'
#
loop_
_entity.id
_entity.type
_entity.pdbx_description
1 polymer ?
#
loop_
_entity_poly.entity_id
_entity_poly.type
_entity_poly.pdbx_seq_one_letter_code
_entity_poly.pdbx_strand_id
1 'polypeptide(L)'
;MKQLIIFSSLVATLLFAQPKDAIEFQLNHVSGIVLNKIDQSPLIDIKVAIMSGNNTEKHSTYTDDSGHFSINSVGFVWKPKIRYKSREFLTQFKPINMVDLDSSNNIVFKQLLSPIPEELRIPNLSQNSVNTRAETFLIPGNVFYYLSILNDKYLTERIIIKSRRALDSDNGLIVIKVNDAFYDPIRCYVPQMGRYENLASIIDDYFPSPIFEASGLPLFIPEDLLYPSVIFGKVLDVNSHKPVVGAEVRIVGITNSRMSDIEGRYAFQVDNAGTYELVISPPFGYKTIYSGISEIVVKSPKGGWYLSNHYLDQ
;
A
#
# COMPACT_ATOMS: atom_id res chain seq x y z
N MET A 1 26.85 1.09 61.13
CA MET A 1 25.50 0.53 60.93
C MET A 1 24.75 1.01 59.66
N LYS A 2 25.16 2.09 58.97
CA LYS A 2 24.48 2.53 57.72
C LYS A 2 24.96 1.84 56.44
N GLN A 3 26.19 1.32 56.38
CA GLN A 3 26.74 0.66 55.19
C GLN A 3 26.27 -0.80 55.01
N LEU A 4 25.92 -1.51 56.10
CA LEU A 4 25.41 -2.88 56.06
C LEU A 4 23.99 -2.98 55.50
N ILE A 5 23.17 -1.92 55.64
CA ILE A 5 21.80 -1.86 55.13
C ILE A 5 21.78 -1.65 53.60
N ILE A 6 22.81 -1.00 53.05
CA ILE A 6 22.90 -0.76 51.61
C ILE A 6 23.27 -2.06 50.88
N PHE A 7 24.16 -2.87 51.46
CA PHE A 7 24.53 -4.17 50.88
C PHE A 7 23.38 -5.19 50.94
N SER A 8 22.58 -5.23 52.01
CA SER A 8 21.42 -6.12 52.08
C SER A 8 20.29 -5.71 51.11
N SER A 9 20.11 -4.41 50.86
CA SER A 9 19.16 -3.88 49.86
C SER A 9 19.55 -4.21 48.42
N LEU A 10 20.85 -4.17 48.09
CA LEU A 10 21.35 -4.52 46.75
C LEU A 10 21.19 -6.01 46.44
N VAL A 11 21.37 -6.89 47.45
CA VAL A 11 21.16 -8.33 47.30
C VAL A 11 19.68 -8.68 47.21
N ALA A 12 18.81 -7.98 47.95
CA ALA A 12 17.36 -8.18 47.86
C ALA A 12 16.79 -7.75 46.48
N THR A 13 17.30 -6.67 45.88
CA THR A 13 16.86 -6.21 44.55
C THR A 13 17.33 -7.12 43.42
N LEU A 14 18.46 -7.82 43.57
CA LEU A 14 18.91 -8.86 42.64
C LEU A 14 18.11 -10.17 42.76
N LEU A 15 17.58 -10.48 43.95
CA LEU A 15 16.74 -11.66 44.20
C LEU A 15 15.27 -11.47 43.77
N PHE A 16 14.80 -10.22 43.65
CA PHE A 16 13.51 -9.84 43.07
C PHE A 16 13.65 -9.27 41.65
N ALA A 17 14.65 -9.72 40.90
CA ALA A 17 14.67 -9.53 39.46
C ALA A 17 13.35 -10.08 38.89
N GLN A 18 12.64 -9.24 38.13
CA GLN A 18 11.32 -9.53 37.55
C GLN A 18 11.21 -10.97 37.05
N PRO A 19 10.07 -11.65 37.30
CA PRO A 19 9.85 -12.98 36.73
C PRO A 19 10.05 -12.91 35.21
N LYS A 20 10.81 -13.88 34.69
CA LYS A 20 11.21 -14.01 33.27
C LYS A 20 10.00 -13.95 32.31
N ASP A 21 8.81 -14.20 32.83
CA ASP A 21 7.51 -14.19 32.13
C ASP A 21 6.99 -12.79 31.77
N ALA A 22 7.69 -11.72 32.16
CA ALA A 22 7.37 -10.34 31.80
C ALA A 22 8.16 -9.80 30.59
N ILE A 23 9.14 -10.55 30.08
CA ILE A 23 10.18 -10.04 29.17
C ILE A 23 9.89 -10.50 27.73
N GLU A 24 10.05 -9.59 26.78
CA GLU A 24 10.06 -9.92 25.34
C GLU A 24 11.11 -11.02 25.08
N PHE A 25 10.76 -12.05 24.32
CA PHE A 25 11.75 -13.06 23.94
C PHE A 25 11.99 -13.03 22.44
N GLN A 26 13.22 -13.36 22.06
CA GLN A 26 13.65 -13.36 20.69
C GLN A 26 13.03 -14.54 19.94
N LEU A 27 12.52 -14.26 18.75
CA LEU A 27 12.10 -15.24 17.76
C LEU A 27 13.03 -15.11 16.55
N ASN A 28 13.73 -16.17 16.22
CA ASN A 28 14.67 -16.17 15.10
C ASN A 28 14.00 -16.71 13.83
N HIS A 29 13.40 -17.88 13.92
CA HIS A 29 12.70 -18.51 12.81
C HIS A 29 11.39 -19.15 13.27
N VAL A 30 10.30 -18.81 12.58
CA VAL A 30 8.99 -19.43 12.79
C VAL A 30 8.58 -20.07 11.47
N SER A 31 8.44 -21.39 11.45
CA SER A 31 8.04 -22.11 10.25
C SER A 31 6.95 -23.13 10.55
N GLY A 32 6.41 -23.76 9.51
CA GLY A 32 5.43 -24.80 9.71
C GLY A 32 4.70 -25.25 8.47
N ILE A 33 3.66 -26.03 8.71
CA ILE A 33 2.68 -26.45 7.72
C ILE A 33 1.28 -26.18 8.24
N VAL A 34 0.40 -25.70 7.37
CA VAL A 34 -1.02 -25.50 7.66
C VAL A 34 -1.82 -26.48 6.81
N LEU A 35 -2.68 -27.25 7.46
CA LEU A 35 -3.51 -28.27 6.82
C LEU A 35 -4.98 -28.03 7.13
N ASN A 36 -5.83 -28.52 6.24
CA ASN A 36 -7.26 -28.58 6.46
C ASN A 36 -7.54 -29.61 7.55
N LYS A 37 -8.32 -29.22 8.57
CA LYS A 37 -8.64 -30.11 9.69
C LYS A 37 -9.42 -31.35 9.25
N ILE A 38 -10.24 -31.25 8.19
CA ILE A 38 -11.15 -32.31 7.74
C ILE A 38 -10.38 -33.41 6.99
N ASP A 39 -9.67 -33.05 5.93
CA ASP A 39 -9.05 -33.99 5.00
C ASP A 39 -7.52 -34.03 5.09
N GLN A 40 -6.91 -33.19 5.94
CA GLN A 40 -5.45 -33.06 6.10
C GLN A 40 -4.72 -32.60 4.83
N SER A 41 -5.43 -32.08 3.82
CA SER A 41 -4.81 -31.47 2.65
C SER A 41 -4.04 -30.19 3.03
N PRO A 42 -2.93 -29.89 2.34
CA PRO A 42 -2.21 -28.64 2.55
C PRO A 42 -3.08 -27.43 2.19
N LEU A 43 -3.05 -26.41 3.06
CA LEU A 43 -3.76 -25.16 2.82
C LEU A 43 -2.79 -24.14 2.27
N ILE A 44 -3.00 -23.83 0.99
CA ILE A 44 -2.37 -22.71 0.30
C ILE A 44 -2.96 -21.39 0.82
N ASP A 45 -2.17 -20.32 0.74
CA ASP A 45 -2.69 -18.94 0.84
C ASP A 45 -3.30 -18.54 2.19
N ILE A 46 -2.90 -19.22 3.25
CA ILE A 46 -3.26 -18.84 4.61
C ILE A 46 -2.30 -17.75 5.08
N LYS A 47 -2.83 -16.57 5.41
CA LYS A 47 -2.02 -15.51 6.04
C LYS A 47 -1.60 -15.95 7.42
N VAL A 48 -0.29 -16.08 7.62
CA VAL A 48 0.36 -16.42 8.88
C VAL A 48 1.08 -15.19 9.42
N ALA A 49 0.60 -14.65 10.53
CA ALA A 49 1.12 -13.41 11.12
C ALA A 49 1.59 -13.62 12.56
N ILE A 50 2.79 -13.13 12.88
CA ILE A 50 3.27 -13.00 14.25
C ILE A 50 2.71 -11.71 14.83
N MET A 51 1.98 -11.84 15.93
CA MET A 51 1.35 -10.74 16.66
C MET A 51 2.04 -10.58 18.01
N SER A 52 2.27 -9.35 18.45
CA SER A 52 2.62 -9.06 19.84
C SER A 52 1.40 -9.10 20.76
N GLY A 53 1.63 -9.08 22.08
CA GLY A 53 0.59 -9.16 23.10
C GLY A 53 -0.49 -8.08 23.01
N ASN A 54 -0.18 -6.94 22.40
CA ASN A 54 -1.13 -5.85 22.11
C ASN A 54 -1.84 -6.00 20.73
N ASN A 55 -1.80 -7.18 20.10
CA ASN A 55 -2.36 -7.46 18.78
C ASN A 55 -1.76 -6.65 17.61
N THR A 56 -0.57 -6.08 17.77
CA THR A 56 0.15 -5.47 16.65
C THR A 56 0.85 -6.56 15.84
N GLU A 57 0.69 -6.54 14.52
CA GLU A 57 1.41 -7.44 13.62
C GLU A 57 2.90 -7.03 13.58
N LYS A 58 3.79 -7.99 13.82
CA LYS A 58 5.24 -7.80 13.81
C LYS A 58 5.87 -8.29 12.53
N HIS A 59 5.36 -9.39 12.01
CA HIS A 59 5.77 -9.97 10.73
C HIS A 59 4.64 -10.87 10.21
N SER A 60 4.56 -11.06 8.90
CA SER A 60 3.65 -12.03 8.29
C SER A 60 4.27 -12.68 7.05
N THR A 61 3.66 -13.76 6.61
CA THR A 61 3.92 -14.50 5.38
C THR A 61 2.64 -15.25 5.03
N TYR A 62 2.60 -15.87 3.86
CA TYR A 62 1.52 -16.79 3.49
C TYR A 62 2.07 -18.21 3.32
N THR A 63 1.17 -19.18 3.31
CA THR A 63 1.53 -20.57 3.02
C THR A 63 1.66 -20.80 1.53
N ASP A 64 2.67 -21.58 1.13
CA ASP A 64 2.91 -21.97 -0.26
C ASP A 64 1.93 -23.06 -0.75
N ASP A 65 2.14 -23.53 -1.97
CA ASP A 65 1.34 -24.57 -2.64
C ASP A 65 1.35 -25.92 -1.90
N SER A 66 2.38 -26.17 -1.10
CA SER A 66 2.49 -27.32 -0.21
C SER A 66 2.01 -27.04 1.22
N GLY A 67 1.42 -25.87 1.47
CA GLY A 67 0.90 -25.43 2.76
C GLY A 67 1.99 -25.04 3.76
N HIS A 68 3.24 -24.92 3.32
CA HIS A 68 4.38 -24.56 4.16
C HIS A 68 4.54 -23.05 4.28
N PHE A 69 5.04 -22.59 5.43
CA PHE A 69 5.37 -21.18 5.64
C PHE A 69 6.68 -21.04 6.40
N SER A 70 7.34 -19.89 6.21
CA SER A 70 8.60 -19.56 6.87
C SER A 70 8.72 -18.06 7.12
N ILE A 71 8.93 -17.69 8.38
CA ILE A 71 9.16 -16.32 8.83
C ILE A 71 10.55 -16.25 9.48
N ASN A 72 11.46 -15.51 8.87
CA ASN A 72 12.82 -15.31 9.36
C ASN A 72 12.94 -13.96 10.09
N SER A 73 13.90 -13.88 11.01
CA SER A 73 14.37 -12.62 11.60
C SER A 73 13.27 -11.80 12.29
N VAL A 74 12.37 -12.45 13.03
CA VAL A 74 11.25 -11.78 13.73
C VAL A 74 11.77 -10.78 14.78
N GLY A 75 12.79 -11.16 15.56
CA GLY A 75 13.33 -10.32 16.63
C GLY A 75 12.63 -10.52 17.98
N PHE A 76 12.75 -9.53 18.88
CA PHE A 76 12.15 -9.60 20.22
C PHE A 76 10.66 -9.26 20.18
N VAL A 77 9.83 -10.13 20.76
CA VAL A 77 8.38 -9.95 20.80
C VAL A 77 7.83 -10.18 22.19
N TRP A 78 7.04 -9.23 22.69
CA TRP A 78 6.26 -9.38 23.91
C TRP A 78 5.03 -10.28 23.70
N LYS A 79 4.89 -11.35 24.49
CA LYS A 79 3.76 -12.30 24.47
C LYS A 79 3.31 -12.66 23.05
N PRO A 80 4.23 -13.20 22.22
CA PRO A 80 3.94 -13.46 20.82
C PRO A 80 2.84 -14.50 20.66
N LYS A 81 2.04 -14.32 19.62
CA LYS A 81 1.09 -15.33 19.15
C LYS A 81 1.09 -15.34 17.64
N ILE A 82 0.94 -16.52 17.06
CA ILE A 82 0.74 -16.68 15.63
C ILE A 82 -0.76 -16.62 15.32
N ARG A 83 -1.12 -15.86 14.30
CA ARG A 83 -2.48 -15.73 13.79
C ARG A 83 -2.53 -16.35 12.40
N TYR A 84 -3.50 -17.22 12.19
CA TYR A 84 -3.84 -17.79 10.90
C TYR A 84 -5.16 -17.17 10.44
N LYS A 85 -5.17 -16.55 9.26
CA LYS A 85 -6.34 -15.87 8.71
C LYS A 85 -6.53 -16.25 7.25
N SER A 86 -7.76 -16.61 6.90
CA SER A 86 -8.24 -16.78 5.53
C SER A 86 -9.74 -16.49 5.50
N ARG A 87 -10.30 -16.33 4.30
CA ARG A 87 -11.75 -16.18 4.06
C ARG A 87 -12.52 -17.47 4.30
N GLU A 88 -11.90 -18.62 4.02
CA GLU A 88 -12.57 -19.92 4.01
C GLU A 88 -12.47 -20.68 5.33
N PHE A 89 -11.57 -20.22 6.22
CA PHE A 89 -11.22 -20.89 7.46
C PHE A 89 -11.44 -19.98 8.66
N LEU A 90 -11.86 -20.57 9.78
CA LEU A 90 -11.99 -19.83 11.03
C LEU A 90 -10.63 -19.26 11.42
N THR A 91 -10.61 -17.96 11.74
CA THR A 91 -9.39 -17.30 12.23
C THR A 91 -8.96 -17.98 13.53
N GLN A 92 -7.69 -18.40 13.58
CA GLN A 92 -7.13 -19.05 14.76
C GLN A 92 -5.92 -18.29 15.27
N PHE A 93 -5.77 -18.29 16.59
CA PHE A 93 -4.61 -17.76 17.28
C PHE A 93 -3.95 -18.87 18.08
N LYS A 94 -2.62 -18.96 18.02
CA LYS A 94 -1.85 -19.88 18.84
C LYS A 94 -0.77 -19.09 19.58
N PRO A 95 -0.76 -19.09 20.93
CA PRO A 95 0.31 -18.46 21.68
C PRO A 95 1.64 -19.16 21.38
N ILE A 96 2.71 -18.39 21.34
CA ILE A 96 4.07 -18.91 21.32
C ILE A 96 4.62 -18.72 22.72
N ASN A 97 5.07 -19.80 23.37
CA ASN A 97 5.71 -19.71 24.68
C ASN A 97 7.20 -19.97 24.54
N MET A 98 7.99 -19.41 25.47
CA MET A 98 9.44 -19.59 25.47
C MET A 98 9.84 -21.07 25.61
N VAL A 99 9.03 -21.89 26.29
CA VAL A 99 9.27 -23.33 26.47
C VAL A 99 9.10 -24.14 25.18
N ASP A 100 8.42 -23.58 24.18
CA ASP A 100 8.16 -24.25 22.90
C ASP A 100 9.29 -23.99 21.88
N LEU A 101 10.25 -23.13 22.23
CA LEU A 101 11.38 -22.77 21.38
C LEU A 101 12.52 -23.79 21.50
N ASP A 102 13.23 -24.01 20.40
CA ASP A 102 14.49 -24.73 20.42
C ASP A 102 15.63 -23.88 21.04
N SER A 103 16.82 -24.49 21.18
CA SER A 103 18.02 -23.81 21.70
C SER A 103 18.48 -22.59 20.89
N SER A 104 18.00 -22.45 19.65
CA SER A 104 18.31 -21.35 18.73
C SER A 104 17.15 -20.35 18.59
N ASN A 105 16.14 -20.42 19.47
CA ASN A 105 14.93 -19.60 19.45
C ASN A 105 14.08 -19.75 18.17
N ASN A 106 14.06 -20.95 17.60
CA ASN A 106 13.19 -21.30 16.48
C ASN A 106 11.99 -22.13 16.97
N ILE A 107 10.95 -22.15 16.15
CA ILE A 107 9.76 -22.97 16.40
C ILE A 107 9.13 -23.43 15.09
N VAL A 108 8.62 -24.66 15.11
CA VAL A 108 7.93 -25.28 13.99
C VAL A 108 6.49 -25.62 14.37
N PHE A 109 5.55 -25.20 13.53
CA PHE A 109 4.12 -25.44 13.71
C PHE A 109 3.59 -26.49 12.75
N LYS A 110 2.72 -27.35 13.26
CA LYS A 110 1.72 -28.07 12.47
C LYS A 110 0.35 -27.55 12.88
N GLN A 111 -0.31 -26.82 12.00
CA GLN A 111 -1.60 -26.19 12.29
C GLN A 111 -2.72 -26.84 11.49
N LEU A 112 -3.85 -27.11 12.17
CA LEU A 112 -5.08 -27.58 11.53
C LEU A 112 -6.13 -26.49 11.58
N LEU A 113 -6.60 -26.03 10.42
CA LEU A 113 -7.67 -25.03 10.35
C LEU A 113 -9.02 -25.69 10.06
N SER A 114 -10.02 -25.29 10.84
CA SER A 114 -11.40 -25.68 10.58
C SER A 114 -11.97 -24.77 9.49
N PRO A 115 -12.55 -25.32 8.40
CA PRO A 115 -13.27 -24.50 7.44
C PRO A 115 -14.48 -23.86 8.12
N ILE A 116 -14.86 -22.68 7.65
CA ILE A 116 -16.11 -22.03 8.05
C ILE A 116 -17.27 -22.85 7.46
N PRO A 117 -18.28 -23.26 8.25
CA PRO A 117 -19.46 -23.96 7.75
C PRO A 117 -20.13 -23.17 6.64
N GLU A 118 -20.64 -23.83 5.61
CA GLU A 118 -21.14 -23.15 4.41
C GLU A 118 -22.27 -22.17 4.72
N GLU A 119 -23.14 -22.48 5.68
CA GLU A 119 -24.19 -21.57 6.15
C GLU A 119 -23.69 -20.35 6.94
N LEU A 120 -22.46 -20.42 7.49
CA LEU A 120 -21.80 -19.33 8.23
C LEU A 120 -20.71 -18.66 7.42
N ARG A 121 -20.31 -19.24 6.29
CA ARG A 121 -19.52 -18.53 5.30
C ARG A 121 -20.34 -17.32 4.98
N ILE A 122 -19.73 -16.16 5.15
CA ILE A 122 -20.28 -14.94 4.57
C ILE A 122 -20.50 -15.35 3.10
N PRO A 123 -21.76 -15.43 2.60
CA PRO A 123 -21.97 -15.64 1.17
C PRO A 123 -21.09 -14.58 0.49
N ASN A 124 -20.59 -14.82 -0.72
CA ASN A 124 -19.99 -13.72 -1.47
C ASN A 124 -21.09 -12.66 -1.65
N LEU A 125 -21.23 -11.81 -0.64
CA LEU A 125 -22.01 -10.60 -0.64
C LEU A 125 -21.46 -9.89 -1.85
N SER A 126 -22.31 -9.19 -2.58
CA SER A 126 -21.84 -8.10 -3.40
C SER A 126 -21.24 -7.00 -2.49
N GLN A 127 -20.19 -7.31 -1.73
CA GLN A 127 -19.02 -6.46 -1.71
C GLN A 127 -18.87 -5.96 -3.14
N ASN A 128 -18.73 -4.65 -3.32
CA ASN A 128 -18.25 -4.09 -4.57
C ASN A 128 -17.27 -5.10 -5.16
N SER A 129 -17.61 -5.70 -6.31
CA SER A 129 -16.85 -6.82 -6.85
C SER A 129 -15.38 -6.44 -6.87
N VAL A 130 -14.47 -7.41 -6.83
CA VAL A 130 -13.02 -7.14 -6.93
C VAL A 130 -12.75 -6.12 -8.05
N ASN A 131 -13.54 -6.20 -9.12
CA ASN A 131 -13.66 -5.21 -10.18
C ASN A 131 -13.98 -3.79 -9.68
N THR A 132 -15.16 -3.57 -9.10
CA THR A 132 -15.57 -2.25 -8.58
C THR A 132 -14.56 -1.70 -7.57
N ARG A 133 -13.97 -2.56 -6.72
CA ARG A 133 -12.95 -2.12 -5.76
C ARG A 133 -11.67 -1.68 -6.47
N ALA A 134 -11.14 -2.46 -7.41
CA ALA A 134 -9.97 -2.10 -8.19
C ALA A 134 -10.18 -0.77 -8.95
N GLU A 135 -11.38 -0.56 -9.50
CA GLU A 135 -11.74 0.67 -10.20
C GLU A 135 -11.72 1.92 -9.30
N THR A 136 -11.87 1.79 -7.98
CA THR A 136 -11.78 2.95 -7.06
C THR A 136 -10.38 3.56 -7.00
N PHE A 137 -9.34 2.77 -7.29
CA PHE A 137 -7.95 3.23 -7.32
C PHE A 137 -7.56 3.84 -8.68
N LEU A 138 -8.38 3.64 -9.70
CA LEU A 138 -8.10 4.03 -11.09
C LEU A 138 -8.97 5.23 -11.49
N ILE A 139 -8.78 6.36 -10.82
CA ILE A 139 -9.59 7.55 -11.03
C ILE A 139 -9.25 8.19 -12.40
N PRO A 140 -10.23 8.41 -13.29
CA PRO A 140 -10.00 9.13 -14.54
C PRO A 140 -9.41 10.53 -14.30
N GLY A 141 -8.42 10.90 -15.11
CA GLY A 141 -7.62 12.12 -14.95
C GLY A 141 -6.35 11.93 -14.11
N ASN A 142 -6.25 10.86 -13.32
CA ASN A 142 -5.05 10.50 -12.59
C ASN A 142 -4.13 9.59 -13.42
N VAL A 143 -3.01 9.18 -12.80
CA VAL A 143 -2.06 8.24 -13.38
C VAL A 143 -1.88 7.02 -12.49
N PHE A 144 -1.50 5.91 -13.09
CA PHE A 144 -0.91 4.76 -12.41
C PHE A 144 0.37 4.36 -13.16
N TYR A 145 1.19 3.52 -12.53
CA TYR A 145 2.38 2.98 -13.15
C TYR A 145 2.21 1.50 -13.47
N TYR A 146 2.67 1.09 -14.65
CA TYR A 146 2.79 -0.32 -15.01
C TYR A 146 4.26 -0.73 -14.95
N LEU A 147 4.55 -1.79 -14.21
CA LEU A 147 5.88 -2.35 -14.06
C LEU A 147 6.08 -3.53 -15.01
N SER A 148 7.17 -3.47 -15.78
CA SER A 148 7.62 -4.53 -16.68
C SER A 148 9.03 -4.97 -16.31
N ILE A 149 9.37 -6.21 -16.68
CA ILE A 149 10.70 -6.79 -16.45
C ILE A 149 11.34 -7.04 -17.81
N LEU A 150 12.49 -6.43 -18.04
CA LEU A 150 13.30 -6.64 -19.24
C LEU A 150 14.74 -6.89 -18.82
N ASN A 151 15.30 -8.05 -19.18
CA ASN A 151 16.66 -8.45 -18.82
C ASN A 151 16.94 -8.32 -17.31
N ASP A 152 16.04 -8.86 -16.48
CA ASP A 152 16.10 -8.83 -15.01
C ASP A 152 16.12 -7.42 -14.38
N LYS A 153 15.72 -6.40 -15.14
CA LYS A 153 15.58 -5.02 -14.65
C LYS A 153 14.14 -4.56 -14.72
N TYR A 154 13.75 -3.80 -13.69
CA TYR A 154 12.45 -3.16 -13.65
C TYR A 154 12.42 -1.94 -14.56
N LEU A 155 11.35 -1.86 -15.36
CA LEU A 155 11.01 -0.72 -16.19
C LEU A 155 9.58 -0.31 -15.87
N THR A 156 9.33 1.00 -15.91
CA THR A 156 8.07 1.58 -15.48
C THR A 156 7.50 2.49 -16.57
N GLU A 157 6.21 2.32 -16.82
CA GLU A 157 5.44 3.18 -17.71
C GLU A 157 4.39 3.94 -16.90
N ARG A 158 4.33 5.27 -17.07
CA ARG A 158 3.28 6.10 -16.47
C ARG A 158 2.10 6.20 -17.42
N ILE A 159 0.93 5.73 -16.99
CA ILE A 159 -0.28 5.68 -17.80
C ILE A 159 -1.30 6.66 -17.24
N ILE A 160 -1.78 7.58 -18.08
CA ILE A 160 -2.84 8.54 -17.75
C ILE A 160 -4.20 7.85 -17.96
N ILE A 161 -5.03 7.83 -16.94
CA ILE A 161 -6.31 7.11 -16.94
C ILE A 161 -7.36 8.00 -17.62
N LYS A 162 -7.83 7.63 -18.81
CA LYS A 162 -8.96 8.28 -19.49
C LYS A 162 -10.25 7.49 -19.32
N SER A 163 -10.15 6.17 -19.40
CA SER A 163 -11.23 5.22 -19.15
C SER A 163 -10.69 4.04 -18.33
N ARG A 164 -11.58 3.40 -17.57
CA ARG A 164 -11.24 2.20 -16.78
C ARG A 164 -12.40 1.25 -16.74
N ARG A 165 -12.08 -0.04 -16.70
CA ARG A 165 -13.01 -1.13 -16.39
C ARG A 165 -12.22 -2.29 -15.82
N ALA A 166 -12.66 -2.89 -14.73
CA ALA A 166 -12.14 -4.16 -14.28
C ALA A 166 -13.08 -5.30 -14.72
N LEU A 167 -12.48 -6.38 -15.20
CA LEU A 167 -13.17 -7.51 -15.78
C LEU A 167 -12.83 -8.75 -14.97
N ASP A 168 -13.86 -9.50 -14.61
CA ASP A 168 -13.68 -10.79 -13.95
C ASP A 168 -13.15 -11.80 -14.96
N SER A 169 -12.22 -12.62 -14.52
CA SER A 169 -11.79 -13.82 -15.21
C SER A 169 -12.50 -14.99 -14.54
N ASP A 170 -12.88 -16.03 -15.28
CA ASP A 170 -13.70 -17.14 -14.77
C ASP A 170 -13.08 -17.89 -13.55
N ASN A 171 -11.83 -17.60 -13.21
CA ASN A 171 -11.06 -18.10 -12.07
C ASN A 171 -11.05 -17.17 -10.84
N GLY A 172 -11.82 -16.08 -10.82
CA GLY A 172 -11.88 -15.10 -9.72
C GLY A 172 -10.69 -14.13 -9.66
N LEU A 173 -9.84 -14.12 -10.70
CA LEU A 173 -8.84 -13.08 -10.94
C LEU A 173 -9.46 -11.94 -11.74
N ILE A 174 -8.87 -10.75 -11.65
CA ILE A 174 -9.34 -9.61 -12.45
C ILE A 174 -8.29 -9.20 -13.48
N VAL A 175 -8.77 -8.71 -14.62
CA VAL A 175 -7.95 -7.96 -15.58
C VAL A 175 -8.45 -6.53 -15.62
N ILE A 176 -7.52 -5.58 -15.66
CA ILE A 176 -7.86 -4.17 -15.69
C ILE A 176 -7.74 -3.66 -17.11
N LYS A 177 -8.83 -3.15 -17.66
CA LYS A 177 -8.85 -2.45 -18.93
C LYS A 177 -8.75 -0.95 -18.69
N VAL A 178 -7.65 -0.31 -19.10
CA VAL A 178 -7.47 1.16 -19.08
C VAL A 178 -7.15 1.66 -20.48
N ASN A 179 -7.84 2.70 -20.95
CA ASN A 179 -7.63 3.29 -22.28
C ASN A 179 -7.63 2.26 -23.42
N ASP A 180 -8.54 1.28 -23.34
CA ASP A 180 -8.65 0.15 -24.27
C ASP A 180 -7.50 -0.88 -24.28
N ALA A 181 -6.48 -0.71 -23.44
CA ALA A 181 -5.45 -1.70 -23.18
C ALA A 181 -5.74 -2.51 -21.90
N PHE A 182 -5.30 -3.77 -21.88
CA PHE A 182 -5.45 -4.67 -20.74
C PHE A 182 -4.17 -4.72 -19.91
N TYR A 183 -4.33 -4.71 -18.60
CA TYR A 183 -3.26 -4.69 -17.63
C TYR A 183 -3.53 -5.71 -16.54
N ASP A 184 -2.46 -6.37 -16.13
CA ASP A 184 -2.44 -7.29 -15.01
C ASP A 184 -2.32 -6.51 -13.69
N PRO A 185 -3.27 -6.65 -12.74
CA PRO A 185 -3.24 -5.99 -11.44
C PRO A 185 -1.93 -6.17 -10.67
N ILE A 186 -1.26 -7.33 -10.79
CA ILE A 186 0.01 -7.58 -10.07
C ILE A 186 1.16 -6.70 -10.56
N ARG A 187 1.01 -6.05 -11.72
CA ARG A 187 2.00 -5.13 -12.29
C ARG A 187 1.54 -3.67 -12.25
N CYS A 188 0.32 -3.42 -11.76
CA CYS A 188 -0.25 -2.09 -11.64
C CYS A 188 0.10 -1.50 -10.27
N TYR A 189 0.62 -0.28 -10.27
CA TYR A 189 0.94 0.46 -9.05
C TYR A 189 0.18 1.77 -9.03
N VAL A 190 -0.53 2.02 -7.94
CA VAL A 190 -1.42 3.16 -7.76
C VAL A 190 -0.91 4.07 -6.64
N PRO A 191 -1.17 5.39 -6.69
CA PRO A 191 -0.65 6.31 -5.70
C PRO A 191 -1.31 6.06 -4.34
N GLN A 192 -0.51 5.80 -3.31
CA GLN A 192 -0.91 5.64 -1.90
C GLN A 192 0.03 6.47 -1.02
N MET A 193 -0.52 7.44 -0.30
CA MET A 193 0.21 8.27 0.67
C MET A 193 1.56 8.87 0.14
N GLY A 194 1.65 9.20 -1.14
CA GLY A 194 2.86 9.78 -1.75
C GLY A 194 3.84 8.76 -2.34
N ARG A 195 3.54 7.46 -2.25
CA ARG A 195 4.27 6.37 -2.89
C ARG A 195 3.37 5.66 -3.90
N TYR A 196 3.95 4.77 -4.71
CA TYR A 196 3.20 3.93 -5.63
C TYR A 196 3.20 2.49 -5.12
N GLU A 197 2.05 2.03 -4.65
CA GLU A 197 1.84 0.72 -4.04
C GLU A 197 1.15 -0.23 -5.01
N ASN A 198 1.49 -1.51 -4.94
CA ASN A 198 0.95 -2.53 -5.83
C ASN A 198 -0.56 -2.71 -5.65
N LEU A 199 -1.32 -2.64 -6.74
CA LEU A 199 -2.77 -2.71 -6.71
C LEU A 199 -3.27 -4.07 -6.22
N ALA A 200 -2.66 -5.17 -6.66
CA ALA A 200 -3.05 -6.51 -6.21
C ALA A 200 -2.81 -6.69 -4.70
N SER A 201 -1.73 -6.11 -4.15
CA SER A 201 -1.48 -6.10 -2.70
C SER A 201 -2.54 -5.30 -1.93
N ILE A 202 -3.02 -4.17 -2.46
CA ILE A 202 -4.01 -3.32 -1.79
C ILE A 202 -5.37 -4.01 -1.72
N ILE A 203 -5.73 -4.75 -2.77
CA ILE A 203 -7.01 -5.46 -2.87
C ILE A 203 -6.84 -6.96 -2.60
N ASP A 204 -5.75 -7.37 -1.93
CA ASP A 204 -5.41 -8.78 -1.67
C ASP A 204 -6.55 -9.52 -0.97
N ASP A 205 -7.14 -8.85 0.03
CA ASP A 205 -8.30 -9.31 0.79
C ASP A 205 -9.55 -9.52 -0.08
N TYR A 206 -9.56 -9.19 -1.37
CA TYR A 206 -10.68 -9.36 -2.31
C TYR A 206 -10.55 -10.56 -3.24
N PHE A 207 -9.35 -11.07 -3.46
CA PHE A 207 -9.14 -12.26 -4.29
C PHE A 207 -9.53 -13.55 -3.56
N PRO A 208 -9.80 -14.65 -4.31
CA PRO A 208 -9.92 -15.99 -3.72
C PRO A 208 -8.62 -16.43 -3.04
N SER A 209 -7.49 -16.06 -3.64
CA SER A 209 -6.13 -16.30 -3.17
C SER A 209 -5.22 -15.06 -3.35
N PRO A 210 -4.23 -14.83 -2.48
CA PRO A 210 -3.22 -13.81 -2.61
C PRO A 210 -2.33 -14.01 -3.83
N ILE A 211 -2.53 -13.17 -4.84
CA ILE A 211 -1.75 -13.24 -6.08
C ILE A 211 -0.48 -12.39 -6.06
N PHE A 212 -0.38 -11.46 -5.10
CA PHE A 212 0.75 -10.52 -5.07
C PHE A 212 2.03 -11.16 -4.53
N GLU A 213 1.98 -11.89 -3.42
CA GLU A 213 3.20 -12.44 -2.80
C GLU A 213 3.93 -13.43 -3.70
N ALA A 214 3.17 -14.31 -4.38
CA ALA A 214 3.72 -15.27 -5.33
C ALA A 214 4.43 -14.62 -6.52
N SER A 215 4.16 -13.33 -6.80
CA SER A 215 4.76 -12.63 -7.94
C SER A 215 6.23 -12.25 -7.74
N GLY A 216 6.71 -12.17 -6.48
CA GLY A 216 8.05 -11.66 -6.15
C GLY A 216 8.29 -10.19 -6.49
N LEU A 217 7.25 -9.44 -6.88
CA LEU A 217 7.34 -8.03 -7.23
C LEU A 217 7.43 -7.14 -5.98
N PRO A 218 8.07 -5.96 -6.08
CA PRO A 218 8.20 -5.07 -4.92
C PRO A 218 6.82 -4.50 -4.53
N LEU A 219 6.56 -4.36 -3.23
CA LEU A 219 5.31 -3.76 -2.73
C LEU A 219 5.14 -2.30 -3.19
N PHE A 220 6.26 -1.57 -3.28
CA PHE A 220 6.30 -0.19 -3.76
C PHE A 220 7.29 -0.04 -4.91
N ILE A 221 6.98 0.80 -5.90
CA ILE A 221 7.95 1.16 -6.95
C ILE A 221 9.10 1.99 -6.33
N PRO A 222 10.37 1.63 -6.60
CA PRO A 222 11.54 2.46 -6.31
C PRO A 222 11.46 3.87 -6.94
N GLU A 223 11.82 4.91 -6.18
CA GLU A 223 11.66 6.31 -6.62
C GLU A 223 12.46 6.69 -7.87
N ASP A 224 13.59 6.03 -8.12
CA ASP A 224 14.43 6.19 -9.30
C ASP A 224 13.73 5.73 -10.60
N LEU A 225 12.71 4.88 -10.48
CA LEU A 225 11.87 4.44 -11.58
C LEU A 225 10.62 5.33 -11.77
N LEU A 226 10.44 6.38 -10.97
CA LEU A 226 9.30 7.29 -11.11
C LEU A 226 9.69 8.54 -11.90
N TYR A 227 8.78 9.01 -12.77
CA TYR A 227 8.93 10.29 -13.46
C TYR A 227 8.85 11.45 -12.45
N PRO A 228 9.40 12.64 -12.76
CA PRO A 228 9.16 13.84 -11.96
C PRO A 228 7.67 14.12 -11.74
N SER A 229 7.34 14.67 -10.58
CA SER A 229 6.00 15.12 -10.26
C SER A 229 5.57 16.24 -11.22
N VAL A 230 4.30 16.25 -11.60
CA VAL A 230 3.74 17.22 -12.55
C VAL A 230 2.56 17.94 -11.92
N ILE A 231 2.58 19.27 -11.97
CA ILE A 231 1.44 20.15 -11.73
C ILE A 231 0.90 20.56 -13.09
N PHE A 232 -0.39 20.37 -13.35
CA PHE A 232 -0.99 20.67 -14.65
C PHE A 232 -2.43 21.13 -14.49
N GLY A 233 -2.99 21.74 -15.54
CA GLY A 233 -4.41 22.04 -15.58
C GLY A 233 -4.79 22.90 -16.76
N LYS A 234 -5.95 23.53 -16.66
CA LYS A 234 -6.50 24.43 -17.68
C LYS A 234 -6.84 25.80 -17.11
N VAL A 235 -6.65 26.83 -17.92
CA VAL A 235 -7.21 28.17 -17.70
C VAL A 235 -8.47 28.30 -18.56
N LEU A 236 -9.59 28.59 -17.90
CA LEU A 236 -10.92 28.60 -18.50
C LEU A 236 -11.61 29.94 -18.26
N ASP A 237 -12.50 30.33 -19.16
CA ASP A 237 -13.38 31.47 -18.97
C ASP A 237 -14.49 31.09 -17.98
N VAL A 238 -14.74 31.91 -16.96
CA VAL A 238 -15.67 31.56 -15.88
C VAL A 238 -17.11 31.39 -16.39
N ASN A 239 -17.52 32.18 -17.38
CA ASN A 239 -18.91 32.26 -17.83
C ASN A 239 -19.21 31.19 -18.89
N SER A 240 -18.32 31.07 -19.87
CA SER A 240 -18.48 30.17 -21.02
C SER A 240 -17.83 28.81 -20.83
N HIS A 241 -16.95 28.66 -19.82
CA HIS A 241 -16.10 27.48 -19.59
C HIS A 241 -15.21 27.12 -20.78
N LYS A 242 -15.03 28.03 -21.73
CA LYS A 242 -14.16 27.85 -22.88
C LYS A 242 -12.69 28.04 -22.46
N PRO A 243 -11.75 27.38 -23.13
CA PRO A 243 -10.34 27.61 -22.86
C PRO A 243 -9.90 29.05 -23.10
N VAL A 244 -9.09 29.58 -22.18
CA VAL A 244 -8.43 30.88 -22.33
C VAL A 244 -7.01 30.65 -22.81
N VAL A 245 -6.71 31.16 -23.99
CA VAL A 245 -5.40 31.02 -24.64
C VAL A 245 -4.49 32.18 -24.23
N GLY A 246 -3.22 31.89 -23.96
CA GLY A 246 -2.22 32.92 -23.68
C GLY A 246 -2.28 33.54 -22.29
N ALA A 247 -2.96 32.91 -21.33
CA ALA A 247 -2.81 33.26 -19.92
C ALA A 247 -1.45 32.80 -19.42
N GLU A 248 -0.73 33.65 -18.70
CA GLU A 248 0.53 33.27 -18.08
C GLU A 248 0.24 32.60 -16.73
N VAL A 249 0.84 31.44 -16.51
CA VAL A 249 0.83 30.70 -15.25
C VAL A 249 2.25 30.67 -14.73
N ARG A 250 2.45 30.96 -13.45
CA ARG A 250 3.76 30.97 -12.80
C ARG A 250 3.67 30.35 -11.42
N ILE A 251 4.69 29.58 -11.03
CA ILE A 251 4.85 29.11 -9.67
C ILE A 251 5.71 30.14 -8.90
N VAL A 252 5.24 30.60 -7.75
CA VAL A 252 5.98 31.57 -6.91
C VAL A 252 7.30 30.97 -6.46
N GLY A 253 8.37 31.75 -6.56
CA GLY A 253 9.74 31.31 -6.24
C GLY A 253 10.42 30.49 -7.34
N ILE A 254 9.72 30.11 -8.41
CA ILE A 254 10.31 29.46 -9.58
C ILE A 254 10.33 30.45 -10.75
N THR A 255 11.48 30.57 -11.42
CA THR A 255 11.68 31.55 -12.50
C THR A 255 10.89 31.22 -13.77
N ASN A 256 10.52 29.96 -13.96
CA ASN A 256 9.83 29.49 -15.15
C ASN A 256 8.33 29.79 -15.07
N SER A 257 7.80 30.48 -16.09
CA SER A 257 6.36 30.57 -16.35
C SER A 257 5.96 29.71 -17.57
N ARG A 258 4.66 29.51 -17.74
CA ARG A 258 4.04 28.79 -18.85
C ARG A 258 2.87 29.59 -19.38
N MET A 259 2.71 29.62 -20.69
CA MET A 259 1.53 30.19 -21.33
C MET A 259 0.51 29.08 -21.55
N SER A 260 -0.77 29.36 -21.29
CA SER A 260 -1.86 28.43 -21.61
C SER A 260 -1.97 28.24 -23.13
N ASP A 261 -2.07 26.99 -23.56
CA ASP A 261 -2.16 26.64 -24.99
C ASP A 261 -3.56 26.91 -25.59
N ILE A 262 -3.78 26.47 -26.84
CA ILE A 262 -5.08 26.63 -27.53
C ILE A 262 -6.25 25.91 -26.82
N GLU A 263 -5.97 24.88 -26.03
CA GLU A 263 -6.93 24.19 -25.18
C GLU A 263 -6.90 24.70 -23.73
N GLY A 264 -6.21 25.82 -23.48
CA GLY A 264 -6.04 26.45 -22.18
C GLY A 264 -5.10 25.70 -21.25
N ARG A 265 -4.38 24.67 -21.73
CA ARG A 265 -3.59 23.76 -20.90
C ARG A 265 -2.24 24.36 -20.52
N TYR A 266 -1.77 23.98 -19.33
CA TYR A 266 -0.42 24.26 -18.87
C TYR A 266 0.12 23.08 -18.04
N ALA A 267 1.45 22.97 -17.91
CA ALA A 267 2.09 21.98 -17.05
C ALA A 267 3.49 22.40 -16.57
N PHE A 268 3.82 22.03 -15.34
CA PHE A 268 5.12 22.19 -14.69
C PHE A 268 5.61 20.85 -14.17
N GLN A 269 6.88 20.55 -14.42
CA GLN A 269 7.58 19.52 -13.65
C GLN A 269 8.12 20.16 -12.37
N VAL A 270 7.97 19.45 -11.25
CA VAL A 270 8.46 19.87 -9.94
C VAL A 270 9.30 18.75 -9.34
N ASP A 271 10.48 19.12 -8.85
CA ASP A 271 11.50 18.16 -8.39
C ASP A 271 11.58 18.05 -6.86
N ASN A 272 10.77 18.81 -6.14
CA ASN A 272 10.75 18.84 -4.68
C ASN A 272 9.34 18.62 -4.13
N ALA A 273 9.22 17.96 -2.98
CA ALA A 273 8.00 18.01 -2.19
C ALA A 273 7.85 19.40 -1.53
N GLY A 274 6.61 19.82 -1.29
CA GLY A 274 6.32 21.11 -0.69
C GLY A 274 5.00 21.70 -1.15
N THR A 275 4.70 22.90 -0.67
CA THR A 275 3.54 23.68 -1.09
C THR A 275 3.96 24.62 -2.21
N TYR A 276 3.30 24.52 -3.35
CA TYR A 276 3.52 25.36 -4.52
C TYR A 276 2.36 26.33 -4.68
N GLU A 277 2.68 27.62 -4.78
CA GLU A 277 1.70 28.67 -5.03
C GLU A 277 1.71 29.03 -6.52
N LEU A 278 0.55 28.92 -7.17
CA LEU A 278 0.38 29.30 -8.57
C LEU A 278 -0.28 30.68 -8.67
N VAL A 279 0.32 31.51 -9.52
CA VAL A 279 -0.17 32.85 -9.88
C VAL A 279 -0.49 32.87 -11.38
N ILE A 280 -1.67 33.40 -11.71
CA ILE A 280 -2.20 33.44 -13.07
C ILE A 280 -2.37 34.90 -13.47
N SER A 281 -1.73 35.27 -14.58
CA SER A 281 -1.85 36.60 -15.18
C SER A 281 -2.71 36.51 -16.44
N PRO A 282 -3.81 37.28 -16.51
CA PRO A 282 -4.77 37.18 -17.60
C PRO A 282 -4.19 37.77 -18.91
N PRO A 283 -4.56 37.22 -20.08
CA PRO A 283 -4.26 37.84 -21.36
C PRO A 283 -5.10 39.11 -21.58
N PHE A 284 -4.82 39.85 -22.66
CA PHE A 284 -5.58 41.06 -23.00
C PHE A 284 -7.09 40.77 -23.13
N GLY A 285 -7.91 41.64 -22.55
CA GLY A 285 -9.36 41.50 -22.58
C GLY A 285 -9.93 40.54 -21.53
N TYR A 286 -9.10 40.02 -20.62
CA TYR A 286 -9.52 39.24 -19.46
C TYR A 286 -9.09 39.93 -18.16
N LYS A 287 -9.85 39.69 -17.10
CA LYS A 287 -9.56 40.11 -15.73
C LYS A 287 -9.53 38.90 -14.80
N THR A 288 -8.71 38.98 -13.77
CA THR A 288 -8.69 37.99 -12.70
C THR A 288 -9.84 38.26 -11.74
N ILE A 289 -10.86 37.38 -11.70
CA ILE A 289 -12.00 37.53 -10.75
C ILE A 289 -11.67 36.90 -9.40
N TYR A 290 -10.93 35.78 -9.42
CA TYR A 290 -10.46 35.10 -8.23
C TYR A 290 -8.94 35.17 -8.23
N SER A 291 -8.38 36.08 -7.42
CA SER A 291 -6.98 36.03 -7.04
C SER A 291 -6.76 34.84 -6.09
N GLY A 292 -7.07 33.63 -6.55
CA GLY A 292 -6.81 32.41 -5.82
C GLY A 292 -5.38 32.01 -6.11
N ILE A 293 -4.44 32.56 -5.33
CA ILE A 293 -3.22 31.83 -4.99
C ILE A 293 -3.63 30.38 -4.77
N SER A 294 -3.27 29.53 -5.72
CA SER A 294 -3.65 28.13 -5.65
C SER A 294 -2.48 27.40 -5.05
N GLU A 295 -2.62 27.04 -3.78
CA GLU A 295 -1.64 26.23 -3.08
C GLU A 295 -1.84 24.75 -3.43
N ILE A 296 -0.80 24.14 -3.97
CA ILE A 296 -0.76 22.73 -4.32
C ILE A 296 0.25 22.05 -3.42
N VAL A 297 -0.21 21.12 -2.59
CA VAL A 297 0.66 20.31 -1.74
C VAL A 297 1.17 19.11 -2.51
N VAL A 298 2.44 19.14 -2.87
CA VAL A 298 3.16 18.05 -3.51
C VAL A 298 3.82 17.21 -2.42
N LYS A 299 3.33 15.99 -2.24
CA LYS A 299 3.78 15.07 -1.18
C LYS A 299 5.08 14.35 -1.51
N SER A 300 5.38 14.18 -2.80
CA SER A 300 6.59 13.51 -3.26
C SER A 300 7.16 14.24 -4.49
N PRO A 301 8.49 14.39 -4.60
CA PRO A 301 9.13 14.95 -5.78
C PRO A 301 8.96 14.08 -7.04
N LYS A 302 8.61 12.80 -6.86
CA LYS A 302 8.50 11.83 -7.95
C LYS A 302 7.11 11.20 -7.99
N GLY A 303 6.64 10.97 -9.21
CA GLY A 303 5.42 10.26 -9.52
C GLY A 303 4.13 11.03 -9.27
N GLY A 304 4.18 12.24 -8.71
CA GLY A 304 2.98 13.04 -8.45
C GLY A 304 2.32 13.55 -9.73
N TRP A 305 0.98 13.68 -9.67
CA TRP A 305 0.16 14.15 -10.78
C TRP A 305 -0.96 15.02 -10.20
N TYR A 306 -0.80 16.34 -10.28
CA TYR A 306 -1.61 17.31 -9.53
C TYR A 306 -2.36 18.23 -10.49
N LEU A 307 -3.69 18.08 -10.52
CA LEU A 307 -4.57 18.93 -11.32
C LEU A 307 -4.86 20.26 -10.60
N SER A 308 -4.75 21.37 -11.31
CA SER A 308 -5.15 22.70 -10.83
C SER A 308 -5.74 23.53 -11.98
N ASN A 309 -7.06 23.68 -11.99
CA ASN A 309 -7.73 24.51 -12.98
C ASN A 309 -7.92 25.93 -12.45
N HIS A 310 -7.84 26.91 -13.35
CA HIS A 310 -8.02 28.32 -13.03
C HIS A 310 -9.06 28.95 -13.93
N TYR A 311 -9.70 30.01 -13.43
CA TYR A 311 -10.83 30.66 -14.10
C TYR A 311 -10.60 32.18 -14.17
N LEU A 312 -10.86 32.77 -15.33
CA LEU A 312 -10.74 34.20 -15.61
C LEU A 312 -12.08 34.79 -16.08
N ASP A 313 -12.35 36.08 -15.84
CA ASP A 313 -13.44 36.81 -16.50
C ASP A 313 -12.92 37.44 -17.77
N GLN A 314 -13.83 37.64 -18.70
CA GLN A 314 -13.64 38.57 -19.80
C GLN A 314 -14.13 39.98 -19.40
#